data_AF-A0AAU9CT38-F1
#
_entry.id   AF-A0AAU9CT38-F1
#
_cell.length_a   1.000
_cell.length_b   1.000
_cell.length_c   1.000
_cell.angle_alpha   90.00
_cell.angle_beta   90.00
_cell.angle_gamma   90.00
#
_symmetry.space_group_name_H-M   'P 1'
#
loop_
_entity.id
_entity.type
_entity.pdbx_description
1 polymer ?
#
loop_
_entity_poly.entity_id
_entity_poly.type
_entity_poly.pdbx_seq_one_letter_code
_entity_poly.pdbx_strand_id
1 'polypeptide(L)'
;MKEKEYYTETHRIKIGNGKNSGAKSLNINLPSTYKRAVGLALVVHSTGGLAVLDFSLKDRNKDYISPTPVEMFQSSPEAGLSKDNRYHAIDLRTDAPILIASLNYEGTTTSEVMVSLVFLMEK
;
A
#
# COMPACT_ATOMS: atom_id res chain seq x y z
N MET A 1 -16.59 14.68 -15.51
CA MET A 1 -15.45 13.95 -14.89
C MET A 1 -15.76 13.79 -13.41
N LYS A 2 -15.60 12.60 -12.83
CA LYS A 2 -15.63 12.46 -11.37
C LYS A 2 -14.40 13.14 -10.77
N GLU A 3 -14.58 13.88 -9.69
CA GLU A 3 -13.47 14.51 -8.96
C GLU A 3 -12.65 13.41 -8.27
N LYS A 4 -11.34 13.36 -8.58
CA LYS A 4 -10.39 12.40 -8.02
C LYS A 4 -9.36 13.12 -7.16
N GLU A 5 -9.10 12.59 -5.96
CA GLU A 5 -8.15 13.16 -4.99
C GLU A 5 -7.20 12.09 -4.42
N TYR A 6 -6.08 12.52 -3.87
CA TYR A 6 -5.13 11.60 -3.22
C TYR A 6 -5.39 11.56 -1.72
N TYR A 7 -5.45 10.34 -1.18
CA TYR A 7 -5.41 10.07 0.25
C TYR A 7 -4.14 9.28 0.55
N THR A 8 -3.31 9.75 1.49
CA THR A 8 -2.04 9.11 1.83
C THR A 8 -2.01 8.72 3.31
N GLU A 9 -1.61 7.48 3.57
CA GLU A 9 -1.37 6.99 4.93
C GLU A 9 0.07 6.47 5.03
N THR A 10 0.82 6.98 6.00
CA THR A 10 2.24 6.65 6.17
C THR A 10 2.44 5.90 7.47
N HIS A 11 3.08 4.74 7.39
CA HIS A 11 3.35 3.89 8.53
C HIS A 11 4.85 3.63 8.70
N ARG A 12 5.30 3.77 9.94
CA ARG A 12 6.65 3.41 10.38
C ARG A 12 6.62 2.01 10.97
N ILE A 13 7.38 1.10 10.37
CA ILE A 13 7.43 -0.32 10.75
C ILE A 13 8.81 -0.63 11.31
N LYS A 14 8.84 -0.94 12.61
CA LYS A 14 10.05 -1.42 13.26
C LYS A 14 10.23 -2.91 13.00
N ILE A 15 11.38 -3.25 12.42
CA ILE A 15 11.84 -4.62 12.25
C ILE A 15 12.66 -4.96 13.50
N GLY A 16 12.25 -6.01 14.23
CA GLY A 16 12.89 -6.37 15.49
C GLY A 16 14.37 -6.76 15.29
N ASN A 17 15.23 -6.39 16.25
CA ASN A 17 16.65 -6.73 16.19
C ASN A 17 16.87 -8.24 16.00
N GLY A 18 17.71 -8.60 15.02
CA GLY A 18 18.06 -9.99 14.71
C GLY A 18 17.00 -10.78 13.94
N LYS A 19 15.90 -10.14 13.51
CA LYS A 19 14.91 -10.77 12.63
C LYS A 19 15.24 -10.51 11.18
N ASN A 20 15.48 -11.58 10.44
CA ASN A 20 15.69 -11.51 9.00
C ASN A 20 14.38 -11.66 8.20
N SER A 21 13.27 -12.01 8.84
CA SER A 21 11.95 -12.08 8.20
C SER A 21 10.80 -11.84 9.16
N GLY A 22 9.63 -11.51 8.62
CA GLY A 22 8.41 -11.33 9.39
C GLY A 22 7.25 -10.75 8.61
N ALA A 23 6.10 -10.63 9.28
CA ALA A 23 4.90 -10.01 8.75
C ALA A 23 4.42 -8.89 9.67
N LYS A 24 3.91 -7.81 9.08
CA LYS A 24 3.29 -6.69 9.81
C LYS A 24 1.98 -6.31 9.17
N SER A 25 0.92 -6.33 9.98
CA SER A 25 -0.41 -5.91 9.58
C SER A 25 -0.72 -4.51 10.11
N LEU A 26 -1.36 -3.72 9.28
CA LEU A 26 -1.76 -2.34 9.51
C LEU A 26 -3.25 -2.22 9.19
N ASN A 27 -4.00 -1.63 10.10
CA ASN A 27 -5.41 -1.33 9.88
C ASN A 27 -5.52 0.05 9.23
N ILE A 28 -6.21 0.12 8.10
CA ILE A 28 -6.40 1.32 7.29
C ILE A 28 -7.89 1.65 7.26
N ASN A 29 -8.22 2.90 7.59
CA ASN A 29 -9.58 3.42 7.55
C ASN A 29 -9.67 4.47 6.44
N LEU A 30 -10.27 4.09 5.31
CA LEU A 30 -10.49 5.05 4.23
C LEU A 30 -11.52 6.11 4.66
N PRO A 31 -11.33 7.40 4.35
CA PRO A 31 -12.28 8.43 4.73
C PRO A 31 -13.64 8.25 4.04
N SER A 32 -14.72 8.33 4.83
CA SER A 32 -16.11 8.21 4.33
C SER A 32 -16.57 9.39 3.47
N THR A 33 -15.77 10.46 3.36
CA THR A 33 -16.00 11.59 2.46
C THR A 33 -15.88 11.23 0.98
N TYR A 34 -15.24 10.09 0.67
CA TYR A 34 -15.11 9.55 -0.68
C TYR A 34 -16.09 8.39 -0.86
N LYS A 35 -16.40 8.02 -2.11
CA LYS A 35 -17.21 6.84 -2.42
C LYS A 35 -16.37 5.56 -2.53
N ARG A 36 -15.17 5.68 -3.10
CA ARG A 36 -14.27 4.54 -3.31
C ARG A 36 -12.83 4.96 -3.57
N ALA A 37 -11.88 4.06 -3.33
CA ALA A 37 -10.54 4.11 -3.89
C ALA A 37 -10.50 3.33 -5.21
N VAL A 38 -9.96 3.96 -6.26
CA VAL A 38 -9.82 3.39 -7.61
C VAL A 38 -8.39 3.08 -8.02
N GLY A 39 -7.42 3.52 -7.22
CA GLY A 39 -6.01 3.26 -7.45
C GLY A 39 -5.23 3.19 -6.13
N LEU A 40 -4.18 2.37 -6.10
CA LEU A 40 -3.24 2.25 -5.00
C LEU A 40 -1.80 2.31 -5.52
N ALA A 41 -0.95 3.08 -4.86
CA ALA A 41 0.49 3.05 -5.05
C ALA A 41 1.18 2.92 -3.69
N LEU A 42 2.39 2.36 -3.68
CA LEU A 42 3.21 2.24 -2.49
C LEU A 42 4.53 2.99 -2.70
N VAL A 43 4.90 3.79 -1.70
CA VAL A 43 6.23 4.42 -1.62
C VAL A 43 6.93 3.84 -0.40
N VAL A 44 8.07 3.20 -0.62
CA VAL A 44 8.86 2.57 0.44
C VAL A 44 10.12 3.38 0.67
N HIS A 45 10.36 3.74 1.92
CA HIS A 45 11.60 4.37 2.36
C HIS A 45 12.27 3.45 3.39
N SER A 46 13.47 2.97 3.08
CA SER A 46 14.30 2.21 4.00
C SER A 46 15.69 2.84 4.10
N THR A 47 16.34 2.68 5.25
CA THR A 47 17.73 3.11 5.48
C THR A 47 18.75 2.04 5.08
N GLY A 48 18.30 0.91 4.53
CA GLY A 48 19.13 -0.23 4.13
C GLY A 48 18.39 -1.17 3.17
N GLY A 49 19.03 -2.30 2.83
CA GLY A 49 18.48 -3.27 1.88
C GLY A 49 17.29 -4.07 2.45
N LEU A 50 16.28 -4.25 1.60
CA LEU A 50 15.22 -5.24 1.76
C LEU A 50 15.35 -6.19 0.58
N ALA A 51 15.66 -7.46 0.84
CA ALA A 51 15.77 -8.44 -0.25
C ALA A 51 14.39 -8.80 -0.82
N VAL A 52 13.38 -8.89 0.07
CA VAL A 52 11.99 -9.13 -0.31
C VAL A 52 11.08 -8.24 0.56
N LEU A 53 10.13 -7.56 -0.08
CA LEU A 53 9.02 -6.88 0.57
C LEU A 53 7.75 -7.10 -0.26
N ASP A 54 6.84 -7.92 0.26
CA ASP A 54 5.55 -8.18 -0.36
C ASP A 54 4.44 -7.43 0.36
N PHE A 55 3.48 -6.94 -0.41
CA PHE A 55 2.29 -6.26 0.07
C PHE A 55 1.03 -7.07 -0.26
N SER A 56 0.08 -7.07 0.66
CA SER A 56 -1.27 -7.58 0.45
C SER A 56 -2.30 -6.66 1.10
N LEU A 57 -3.51 -6.65 0.56
CA LEU A 57 -4.61 -5.83 1.06
C LEU A 57 -5.90 -6.65 1.05
N LYS A 58 -6.58 -6.67 2.20
CA LYS A 58 -7.84 -7.39 2.36
C LYS A 58 -8.78 -6.67 3.30
N ASP A 59 -10.04 -7.08 3.29
CA ASP A 59 -10.97 -6.85 4.40
C ASP A 59 -11.44 -8.18 4.99
N ARG A 60 -12.50 -8.14 5.80
CA ARG A 60 -13.10 -9.34 6.42
C ARG A 60 -13.69 -10.33 5.40
N ASN A 61 -14.12 -9.85 4.25
CA ASN A 61 -14.94 -10.57 3.28
C ASN A 61 -14.21 -10.87 1.96
N LYS A 62 -13.14 -10.13 1.65
CA LYS A 62 -12.46 -10.17 0.36
C LYS A 62 -10.97 -9.84 0.48
N ASP A 63 -10.15 -10.63 -0.21
CA ASP A 63 -8.77 -10.27 -0.54
C ASP A 63 -8.78 -9.42 -1.80
N TYR A 64 -8.31 -8.17 -1.71
CA TYR A 64 -8.25 -7.25 -2.84
C TYR A 64 -6.93 -7.39 -3.60
N ILE A 65 -5.85 -7.59 -2.86
CA ILE A 65 -4.49 -7.74 -3.37
C ILE A 65 -3.87 -8.92 -2.63
N SER A 66 -3.56 -9.99 -3.38
CA SER A 66 -2.74 -11.09 -2.88
C SER A 66 -1.30 -10.62 -2.62
N PRO A 67 -0.52 -11.32 -1.77
CA PRO A 67 0.90 -10.99 -1.57
C PRO A 67 1.63 -10.78 -2.90
N THR A 68 2.09 -9.56 -3.12
CA THR A 68 2.70 -9.10 -4.38
C THR A 68 3.89 -8.20 -4.04
N PRO A 69 5.04 -8.33 -4.72
CA PRO A 69 6.20 -7.46 -4.50
C PRO A 69 5.85 -5.98 -4.61
N VAL A 70 6.36 -5.17 -3.66
CA VAL A 70 6.05 -3.73 -3.59
C VAL A 70 6.47 -2.96 -4.85
N GLU A 71 7.46 -3.46 -5.58
CA GLU A 71 7.95 -2.90 -6.83
C GLU A 71 6.86 -2.87 -7.90
N MET A 72 5.90 -3.80 -7.86
CA MET A 72 4.76 -3.82 -8.78
C MET A 72 3.76 -2.69 -8.54
N PHE A 73 3.86 -2.00 -7.39
CA PHE A 73 3.04 -0.84 -7.02
C PHE A 73 3.80 0.48 -7.15
N GLN A 74 5.07 0.44 -7.57
CA GLN A 74 5.83 1.64 -7.88
C GLN A 74 5.32 2.22 -9.21
N SER A 75 5.01 3.51 -9.21
CA SER A 75 4.59 4.19 -10.43
C SER A 75 5.73 4.18 -11.45
N SER A 76 5.59 3.45 -12.56
CA SER A 76 6.58 3.52 -13.63
C SER A 76 6.62 4.95 -14.20
N PRO A 77 7.82 5.56 -14.36
CA PRO A 77 7.98 6.82 -15.11
C PRO A 77 7.45 6.73 -16.55
N GLU A 78 7.40 5.52 -17.12
CA GLU A 78 6.96 5.22 -18.49
C GLU A 78 5.42 5.21 -18.62
N ALA A 79 4.69 5.22 -17.50
CA ALA A 79 3.23 5.09 -17.47
C ALA A 79 2.46 6.29 -18.07
N GLY A 80 3.17 7.32 -18.55
CA GLY A 80 2.59 8.49 -19.20
C GLY A 80 2.00 9.51 -18.21
N LEU A 81 1.68 10.69 -18.74
CA LEU A 81 1.27 11.88 -17.98
C LEU A 81 -0.14 11.79 -17.35
N SER A 82 -0.88 10.69 -17.55
CA SER A 82 -2.21 10.53 -16.95
C SER A 82 -2.08 10.04 -15.51
N LYS A 83 -2.77 10.71 -14.58
CA LYS A 83 -2.79 10.34 -13.15
C LYS A 83 -3.21 8.88 -12.92
N ASP A 84 -3.94 8.28 -13.85
CA ASP A 84 -4.58 6.97 -13.69
C ASP A 84 -3.62 5.79 -13.91
N ASN A 85 -2.54 5.96 -14.68
CA ASN A 85 -1.61 4.86 -14.98
C ASN A 85 -0.49 4.68 -13.93
N ARG A 86 -0.43 5.56 -12.91
CA ARG A 86 0.59 5.50 -11.85
C ARG A 86 0.21 4.58 -10.70
N TYR A 87 -1.00 4.04 -10.72
CA TYR A 87 -1.60 3.32 -9.60
C TYR A 87 -2.01 1.92 -10.05
N HIS A 88 -1.82 0.95 -9.15
CA HIS A 88 -2.45 -0.34 -9.28
C HIS A 88 -3.97 -0.15 -9.19
N ALA A 89 -4.70 -0.56 -10.22
CA ALA A 89 -6.15 -0.40 -10.27
C ALA A 89 -6.82 -1.25 -9.18
N ILE A 90 -7.70 -0.62 -8.41
CA ILE A 90 -8.47 -1.26 -7.34
C ILE A 90 -9.91 -0.74 -7.39
N ASP A 91 -10.84 -1.41 -6.72
CA ASP A 91 -12.21 -0.90 -6.53
C ASP A 91 -12.61 -1.19 -5.07
N LEU A 92 -12.22 -0.28 -4.18
CA LEU A 92 -12.48 -0.38 -2.74
C LEU A 92 -13.55 0.62 -2.36
N ARG A 93 -14.73 0.16 -1.95
CA ARG A 93 -15.73 1.07 -1.41
C ARG A 93 -15.32 1.52 0.00
N THR A 94 -15.48 2.80 0.28
CA THR A 94 -15.14 3.43 1.57
C THR A 94 -16.22 3.26 2.63
N ASP A 95 -17.40 2.76 2.24
CA ASP A 95 -18.57 2.59 3.11
C ASP A 95 -18.56 1.27 3.90
N ALA A 96 -17.59 0.36 3.67
CA ALA A 96 -17.78 -1.05 4.05
C ALA A 96 -16.68 -1.77 4.88
N PRO A 97 -15.37 -1.43 4.89
CA PRO A 97 -14.50 -2.08 5.90
C PRO A 97 -13.25 -1.33 6.43
N ILE A 98 -12.81 -1.75 7.63
CA ILE A 98 -11.41 -1.60 8.08
C ILE A 98 -10.55 -2.50 7.16
N LEU A 99 -9.68 -1.88 6.38
CA LEU A 99 -8.74 -2.61 5.52
C LEU A 99 -7.57 -3.11 6.35
N ILE A 100 -7.08 -4.31 6.05
CA ILE A 100 -5.89 -4.90 6.65
C ILE A 100 -4.82 -4.96 5.56
N ALA A 101 -3.90 -3.99 5.60
CA ALA A 101 -2.68 -3.99 4.81
C ALA A 101 -1.66 -4.88 5.50
N SER A 102 -1.12 -5.89 4.82
CA SER A 102 -0.04 -6.72 5.38
C SER A 102 1.21 -6.63 4.53
N LEU A 103 2.34 -6.43 5.21
CA LEU A 103 3.67 -6.36 4.66
C LEU A 103 4.48 -7.55 5.15
N ASN A 104 4.93 -8.39 4.23
CA ASN A 104 5.83 -9.50 4.52
C ASN A 104 7.22 -9.12 4.04
N TYR A 105 8.23 -9.33 4.88
CA TYR A 105 9.61 -8.99 4.55
C TYR A 105 10.54 -10.16 4.84
N GLU A 106 11.60 -10.27 4.04
CA GLU A 106 12.68 -11.23 4.21
C GLU A 106 14.03 -10.64 3.76
N GLY A 107 15.12 -11.13 4.35
CA GLY A 107 16.49 -10.76 4.00
C GLY A 107 16.79 -9.28 4.27
N THR A 108 16.25 -8.75 5.37
CA THR A 108 16.41 -7.34 5.72
C THR A 108 17.67 -7.10 6.56
N THR A 109 18.41 -6.05 6.22
CA THR A 109 19.48 -5.52 7.07
C THR A 109 19.09 -4.20 7.73
N THR A 110 17.84 -3.75 7.55
CA THR A 110 17.32 -2.53 8.17
C THR A 110 16.55 -2.84 9.44
N SER A 111 16.67 -1.97 10.44
CA SER A 111 15.85 -2.01 11.66
C SER A 111 14.48 -1.35 11.47
N GLU A 112 14.26 -0.70 10.34
CA GLU A 112 13.07 0.08 10.07
C GLU A 112 12.74 0.23 8.59
N VAL A 113 11.44 0.21 8.31
CA VAL A 113 10.90 0.54 6.99
C VAL A 113 9.75 1.53 7.19
N MET A 114 9.73 2.58 6.40
CA MET A 114 8.57 3.44 6.24
C MET A 114 7.86 3.09 4.94
N VAL A 115 6.54 2.93 5.02
CA VAL A 115 5.69 2.68 3.85
C VAL A 115 4.58 3.70 3.82
N SER A 116 4.46 4.41 2.70
CA SER A 116 3.33 5.29 2.41
C SER A 116 2.42 4.62 1.39
N LEU A 117 1.17 4.42 1.77
CA LEU A 117 0.11 3.97 0.88
C LEU A 117 -0.60 5.19 0.31
N VAL A 118 -0.63 5.29 -1.01
CA VAL A 118 -1.27 6.41 -1.71
C VAL A 118 -2.48 5.88 -2.47
N PHE A 119 -3.67 6.25 -1.99
CA PHE A 119 -4.93 5.90 -2.62
C PHE A 119 -5.41 7.04 -3.53
N LEU A 120 -5.85 6.69 -4.73
CA LEU A 120 -6.59 7.58 -5.63
C LEU A 120 -8.08 7.41 -5.34
N MET A 121 -8.70 8.41 -4.74
CA MET A 121 -10.08 8.39 -4.25
C MET A 121 -11.03 9.07 -5.23
N GLU A 122 -12.23 8.52 -5.41
CA GLU A 122 -13.35 9.15 -6.14
C GLU A 122 -14.41 9.66 -5.16
N LYS A 123 -14.88 10.90 -5.36
CA LYS A 123 -16.04 11.46 -4.65
C LYS A 123 -17.39 11.07 -5.24
#